data_AF-K9WKR5-F1
#
_entry.id   AF-K9WKR5-F1
#
_cell.length_a   1.000
_cell.length_b   1.000
_cell.length_c   1.000
_cell.angle_alpha   90.00
_cell.angle_beta   90.00
_cell.angle_gamma   90.00
#
_symmetry.space_group_name_H-M   'P 1'
#
loop_
_entity.id
_entity.type
_entity.pdbx_description
1 polymer ?
#
loop_
_entity_poly.entity_id
_entity_poly.type
_entity_poly.pdbx_seq_one_letter_code
_entity_poly.pdbx_strand_id
1 'polypeptide(L)'
;MSNIHISERSTQQIIEDLDSVWRELQVYIFFRELNNTDANLILRQSFTSKLKHFNPRHSPDSKDIEYVASSLSRGHALIKAALEWESPFAGKDPENSNSNSTARGLQWRLVMTYSGFEIIVKTLMMHSNGCDHGFLDNFIRLCDQENNSYPFERLNTSRVNIKKWIENEENLLHFLKIKHQIKENGEYKYDDAKSIKKWIDNSEEETVYIKSAESVKLAKALRNCTAHGSLSANKVKEWKIENTINYLTQYLAEIGIAALRKLI
;
A
#
# COMPACT_ATOMS: atom_id res chain seq x y z
N MET A 1 -20.65 -9.25 14.12
CA MET A 1 -19.24 -9.09 13.70
C MET A 1 -18.74 -7.81 14.34
N SER A 2 -17.81 -7.90 15.27
CA SER A 2 -17.24 -6.74 15.97
C SER A 2 -16.25 -6.03 15.04
N ASN A 3 -16.50 -4.76 14.73
CA ASN A 3 -15.49 -3.90 14.10
C ASN A 3 -14.32 -3.77 15.08
N ILE A 4 -13.13 -4.20 14.67
CA ILE A 4 -11.91 -3.98 15.46
C ILE A 4 -11.39 -2.61 15.07
N HIS A 5 -11.52 -1.66 15.99
CA HIS A 5 -10.87 -0.35 15.88
C HIS A 5 -9.41 -0.53 16.30
N ILE A 6 -8.50 -0.44 15.33
CA ILE A 6 -7.06 -0.49 15.62
C ILE A 6 -6.68 0.82 16.33
N SER A 7 -6.11 0.72 17.54
CA SER A 7 -5.55 1.90 18.23
C SER A 7 -4.47 2.53 17.36
N GLU A 8 -4.42 3.87 17.29
CA GLU A 8 -3.37 4.58 16.55
C GLU A 8 -1.98 4.14 17.02
N ARG A 9 -1.34 3.27 16.23
CA ARG A 9 0.04 2.87 16.45
C ARG A 9 0.94 4.02 16.05
N SER A 10 1.98 4.28 16.82
CA SER A 10 2.97 5.27 16.41
C SER A 10 3.76 4.76 15.20
N THR A 11 4.22 5.67 14.34
CA THR A 11 5.11 5.31 13.21
C THR A 11 6.32 4.50 13.68
N GLN A 12 6.87 4.85 14.85
CA GLN A 12 7.99 4.15 15.46
C GLN A 12 7.67 2.69 15.79
N GLN A 13 6.49 2.41 16.37
CA GLN A 13 6.04 1.05 16.64
C GLN A 13 5.86 0.24 15.36
N ILE A 14 5.41 0.86 14.26
CA ILE A 14 5.27 0.20 12.97
C ILE A 14 6.64 -0.16 12.38
N ILE A 15 7.62 0.75 12.49
CA ILE A 15 9.01 0.50 12.06
C ILE A 15 9.61 -0.67 12.85
N GLU A 16 9.45 -0.68 14.17
CA GLU A 16 9.97 -1.75 15.04
C GLU A 16 9.36 -3.12 14.70
N ASP A 17 8.05 -3.18 14.46
CA ASP A 17 7.39 -4.40 14.01
C ASP A 17 7.87 -4.86 12.64
N LEU A 18 8.08 -3.92 11.72
CA LEU A 18 8.59 -4.19 10.38
C LEU A 18 10.01 -4.77 10.43
N ASP A 19 10.88 -4.20 11.25
CA ASP A 19 12.24 -4.71 11.47
C ASP A 19 12.23 -6.08 12.18
N SER A 20 11.35 -6.28 13.15
CA SER A 20 11.25 -7.57 13.85
C SER A 20 10.80 -8.69 12.90
N VAL A 21 9.71 -8.47 12.16
CA VAL A 21 9.19 -9.47 11.21
C VAL A 21 10.22 -9.75 10.12
N TRP A 22 10.94 -8.73 9.64
CA TRP A 22 11.97 -8.91 8.63
C TRP A 22 13.14 -9.73 9.16
N ARG A 23 13.64 -9.44 10.37
CA ARG A 23 14.73 -10.19 11.00
C ARG A 23 14.39 -11.67 11.21
N GLU A 24 13.16 -11.95 11.66
CA GLU A 24 12.68 -13.33 11.80
C GLU A 24 12.59 -14.04 10.44
N LEU A 25 12.09 -13.34 9.42
CA LEU A 25 12.00 -13.87 8.06
C LEU A 25 13.38 -14.11 7.42
N GLN A 26 14.37 -13.27 7.73
CA GLN A 26 15.75 -13.44 7.23
C GLN A 26 16.35 -14.78 7.65
N VAL A 27 15.98 -15.32 8.82
CA VAL A 27 16.38 -16.66 9.24
C VAL A 27 15.92 -17.69 8.21
N TYR A 28 14.70 -17.59 7.71
CA TYR A 28 14.14 -18.53 6.72
C TYR A 28 14.68 -18.33 5.30
N ILE A 29 15.08 -17.10 4.96
CA ILE A 29 15.37 -16.69 3.59
C ILE A 29 16.88 -16.73 3.27
N PHE A 30 17.73 -16.28 4.20
CA PHE A 30 19.17 -16.07 3.95
C PHE A 30 20.02 -17.16 4.60
N PHE A 31 19.66 -18.43 4.39
CA PHE A 31 20.53 -19.58 4.63
C PHE A 31 21.69 -19.60 3.62
N ARG A 32 22.57 -18.60 3.70
CA ARG A 32 23.55 -18.29 2.64
C ARG A 32 24.85 -19.08 2.71
N GLU A 33 25.08 -19.94 3.71
CA GLU A 33 26.42 -20.52 3.90
C GLU A 33 26.50 -22.02 4.21
N LEU A 34 25.40 -22.76 4.15
CA LEU A 34 25.47 -24.20 4.33
C LEU A 34 25.27 -24.88 2.98
N ASN A 35 26.21 -25.77 2.62
CA ASN A 35 26.16 -26.59 1.42
C ASN A 35 24.79 -27.27 1.24
N ASN A 36 24.53 -27.79 0.04
CA ASN A 36 23.34 -28.55 -0.37
C ASN A 36 23.08 -29.75 0.58
N THR A 37 22.52 -29.46 1.74
CA THR A 37 22.26 -30.37 2.84
C THR A 37 20.76 -30.56 2.95
N ASP A 38 20.33 -31.71 3.46
CA ASP A 38 18.92 -32.04 3.65
C ASP A 38 18.20 -30.98 4.51
N ALA A 39 18.92 -30.34 5.45
CA ALA A 39 18.42 -29.23 6.27
C ALA A 39 17.93 -28.04 5.42
N ASN A 40 18.69 -27.64 4.39
CA ASN A 40 18.30 -26.53 3.52
C ASN A 40 17.08 -26.87 2.65
N LEU A 41 16.92 -28.14 2.28
CA LEU A 41 15.74 -28.59 1.54
C LEU A 41 14.49 -28.50 2.43
N ILE A 42 14.58 -28.98 3.67
CA ILE A 42 13.49 -28.91 4.65
C ILE A 42 13.05 -27.46 4.90
N LEU A 43 14.02 -26.56 5.06
CA LEU A 43 13.76 -25.13 5.28
C LEU A 43 13.07 -24.47 4.07
N ARG A 44 13.57 -24.73 2.85
CA ARG A 44 12.92 -24.25 1.62
C ARG A 44 11.51 -24.81 1.46
N GLN A 45 11.29 -26.09 1.76
CA GLN A 45 9.97 -26.71 1.71
C GLN A 45 9.02 -26.09 2.74
N SER A 46 9.49 -25.84 3.96
CA SER A 46 8.72 -25.17 5.02
C SER A 46 8.31 -23.75 4.60
N PHE A 47 9.28 -22.96 4.12
CA PHE A 47 9.00 -21.60 3.63
C PHE A 47 8.05 -21.60 2.43
N THR A 48 8.24 -22.52 1.47
CA THR A 48 7.33 -22.70 0.32
C THR A 48 5.93 -23.06 0.76
N SER A 49 5.77 -23.91 1.77
CA SER A 49 4.45 -24.27 2.31
C SER A 49 3.69 -23.05 2.80
N LYS A 50 4.39 -22.08 3.40
CA LYS A 50 3.81 -20.81 3.83
C LYS A 50 3.52 -19.88 2.65
N LEU A 51 4.40 -19.80 1.66
CA LEU A 51 4.14 -19.06 0.42
C LEU A 51 2.90 -19.58 -0.33
N LYS A 52 2.66 -20.89 -0.28
CA LYS A 52 1.48 -21.53 -0.89
C LYS A 52 0.14 -21.08 -0.29
N HIS A 53 0.14 -20.48 0.90
CA HIS A 53 -1.02 -19.75 1.44
C HIS A 53 -1.48 -18.64 0.49
N PHE A 54 -0.53 -17.92 -0.12
CA PHE A 54 -0.82 -16.83 -1.04
C PHE A 54 -1.02 -17.31 -2.47
N ASN A 55 -0.16 -18.21 -2.95
CA ASN A 55 -0.30 -18.79 -4.28
C ASN A 55 0.24 -20.23 -4.34
N PRO A 56 -0.57 -21.24 -4.73
CA PRO A 56 -0.14 -22.64 -4.75
C PRO A 56 1.00 -22.93 -5.74
N ARG A 57 1.30 -22.00 -6.66
CA ARG A 57 2.35 -22.14 -7.68
C ARG A 57 3.77 -21.87 -7.19
N HIS A 58 3.95 -21.35 -5.98
CA HIS A 58 5.28 -21.20 -5.38
C HIS A 58 6.01 -22.54 -5.30
N SER A 59 7.31 -22.51 -5.61
CA SER A 59 8.18 -23.66 -5.76
C SER A 59 9.30 -23.64 -4.71
N PRO A 60 9.72 -24.81 -4.18
CA PRO A 60 10.90 -24.89 -3.31
C PRO A 60 12.23 -24.78 -4.09
N ASP A 61 12.18 -24.53 -5.41
CA ASP A 61 13.36 -24.29 -6.22
C ASP A 61 14.16 -23.09 -5.71
N SER A 62 15.49 -23.19 -5.72
CA SER A 62 16.34 -22.13 -5.16
C SER A 62 16.15 -20.79 -5.87
N LYS A 63 15.89 -20.78 -7.19
CA LYS A 63 15.71 -19.53 -7.94
C LYS A 63 14.41 -18.84 -7.56
N ASP A 64 13.34 -19.59 -7.32
CA ASP A 64 12.05 -19.03 -6.87
C ASP A 64 12.21 -18.42 -5.48
N ILE A 65 12.86 -19.13 -4.56
CA ILE A 65 13.13 -18.62 -3.20
C ILE A 65 14.03 -17.37 -3.24
N GLU A 66 15.09 -17.36 -4.05
CA GLU A 66 15.97 -16.19 -4.21
C GLU A 66 15.23 -14.98 -4.81
N TYR A 67 14.33 -15.22 -5.77
CA TYR A 67 13.50 -14.17 -6.34
C TYR A 67 12.55 -13.58 -5.30
N VAL A 68 11.86 -14.44 -4.54
CA VAL A 68 10.97 -14.03 -3.45
C VAL A 68 11.75 -13.24 -2.41
N ALA A 69 12.89 -13.77 -1.95
CA ALA A 69 13.80 -13.12 -1.01
C ALA A 69 14.18 -11.70 -1.41
N SER A 70 14.70 -11.56 -2.64
CA SER A 70 15.16 -10.30 -3.19
C SER A 70 14.00 -9.30 -3.33
N SER A 71 12.83 -9.78 -3.74
CA SER A 71 11.67 -8.90 -3.94
C SER A 71 11.06 -8.45 -2.62
N LEU A 72 10.89 -9.35 -1.64
CA LEU A 72 10.45 -8.98 -0.30
C LEU A 72 11.43 -8.02 0.40
N SER A 73 12.74 -8.21 0.22
CA SER A 73 13.76 -7.30 0.75
C SER A 73 13.63 -5.88 0.18
N ARG A 74 13.41 -5.76 -1.14
CA ARG A 74 13.16 -4.46 -1.78
C ARG A 74 11.86 -3.82 -1.30
N GLY A 75 10.79 -4.61 -1.16
CA GLY A 75 9.51 -4.16 -0.65
C GLY A 75 9.62 -3.61 0.78
N HIS A 76 10.26 -4.39 1.67
CA HIS A 76 10.59 -4.00 3.03
C HIS A 76 11.39 -2.69 3.08
N ALA A 77 12.49 -2.61 2.32
CA ALA A 77 13.36 -1.43 2.33
C ALA A 77 12.64 -0.15 1.89
N LEU A 78 11.74 -0.24 0.90
CA LEU A 78 10.95 0.90 0.45
C LEU A 78 9.93 1.36 1.47
N ILE A 79 9.20 0.43 2.12
CA ILE A 79 8.26 0.77 3.19
C ILE A 79 9.02 1.40 4.35
N LYS A 80 10.12 0.78 4.78
CA LYS A 80 10.93 1.28 5.88
C LYS A 80 11.46 2.69 5.61
N ALA A 81 12.11 2.91 4.47
CA ALA A 81 12.65 4.22 4.12
C ALA A 81 11.56 5.31 4.03
N ALA A 82 10.33 4.93 3.63
CA ALA A 82 9.21 5.84 3.65
C ALA A 82 8.78 6.18 5.08
N LEU A 83 8.64 5.19 5.97
CA LEU A 83 8.25 5.41 7.37
C LEU A 83 9.29 6.23 8.16
N GLU A 84 10.58 5.98 7.92
CA GLU A 84 11.69 6.71 8.52
C GLU A 84 11.80 8.16 8.01
N TRP A 85 11.09 8.50 6.93
CA TRP A 85 10.98 9.87 6.44
C TRP A 85 9.96 10.67 7.26
N GLU A 86 10.32 10.93 8.52
CA GLU A 86 9.44 11.52 9.55
C GLU A 86 8.93 12.92 9.17
N SER A 87 9.83 13.78 8.67
CA SER A 87 9.53 15.12 8.16
C SER A 87 9.72 15.17 6.65
N PRO A 88 8.79 14.60 5.85
CA PRO A 88 9.03 14.43 4.45
C PRO A 88 8.95 15.76 3.70
N PHE A 89 9.95 16.02 2.86
CA PHE A 89 10.10 17.27 2.13
C PHE A 89 10.64 17.02 0.72
N ALA A 90 10.04 17.66 -0.28
CA ALA A 90 10.54 17.61 -1.66
C ALA A 90 10.79 19.02 -2.21
N GLY A 91 12.07 19.39 -2.36
CA GLY A 91 12.51 20.70 -2.83
C GLY A 91 14.02 20.91 -2.67
N LYS A 92 14.52 22.10 -3.04
CA LYS A 92 15.96 22.41 -3.02
C LYS A 92 16.52 22.81 -1.65
N ASP A 93 15.66 23.27 -0.74
CA ASP A 93 16.10 23.83 0.54
C ASP A 93 15.12 23.46 1.68
N PRO A 94 15.51 22.55 2.58
CA PRO A 94 14.73 22.18 3.76
C PRO A 94 14.50 23.35 4.73
N GLU A 95 15.46 24.28 4.83
CA GLU A 95 15.40 25.43 5.76
C GLU A 95 14.40 26.49 5.27
N ASN A 96 14.18 26.56 3.96
CA ASN A 96 13.14 27.37 3.33
C ASN A 96 11.92 26.54 2.90
N SER A 97 11.61 25.47 3.65
CA SER A 97 10.49 24.61 3.33
C SER A 97 9.16 25.35 3.46
N ASN A 98 8.53 25.62 2.31
CA ASN A 98 7.14 26.05 2.30
C ASN A 98 6.22 24.84 2.49
N SER A 99 5.03 25.10 3.02
CA SER A 99 3.99 24.07 3.25
C SER A 99 3.66 23.19 2.04
N ASN A 100 3.89 23.65 0.81
CA ASN A 100 3.68 22.82 -0.39
C ASN A 100 4.77 21.77 -0.55
N SER A 101 6.01 22.08 -0.19
CA SER A 101 7.11 21.12 -0.26
C SER A 101 6.94 19.99 0.76
N THR A 102 6.39 20.27 1.94
CA THR A 102 5.99 19.26 2.93
C THR A 102 4.86 18.37 2.40
N ALA A 103 3.82 18.98 1.81
CA ALA A 103 2.74 18.22 1.19
C ALA A 103 3.24 17.31 0.06
N ARG A 104 4.17 17.79 -0.80
CA ARG A 104 4.83 16.91 -1.80
C ARG A 104 5.60 15.78 -1.15
N GLY A 105 6.31 16.04 -0.05
CA GLY A 105 7.01 15.02 0.71
C GLY A 105 6.05 13.92 1.17
N LEU A 106 4.92 14.28 1.79
CA LEU A 106 3.88 13.33 2.20
C LEU A 106 3.37 12.49 1.02
N GLN A 107 3.10 13.13 -0.11
CA GLN A 107 2.66 12.43 -1.32
C GLN A 107 3.69 11.41 -1.80
N TRP A 108 4.97 11.77 -1.87
CA TRP A 108 6.04 10.85 -2.28
C TRP A 108 6.30 9.74 -1.26
N ARG A 109 6.12 10.01 0.03
CA ARG A 109 6.17 8.98 1.08
C ARG A 109 5.09 7.93 0.89
N LEU A 110 3.86 8.33 0.54
CA LEU A 110 2.80 7.40 0.15
C LEU A 110 3.16 6.62 -1.12
N VAL A 111 3.72 7.28 -2.13
CA VAL A 111 4.16 6.62 -3.37
C VAL A 111 5.21 5.54 -3.07
N MET A 112 6.21 5.83 -2.26
CA MET A 112 7.25 4.88 -1.85
C MET A 112 6.65 3.69 -1.10
N THR A 113 5.81 3.97 -0.09
CA THR A 113 5.18 2.93 0.72
C THR A 113 4.29 2.02 -0.11
N TYR A 114 3.43 2.58 -0.97
CA TYR A 114 2.60 1.80 -1.86
C TYR A 114 3.43 0.98 -2.84
N SER A 115 4.54 1.52 -3.35
CA SER A 115 5.43 0.77 -4.26
C SER A 115 6.10 -0.42 -3.56
N GLY A 116 6.53 -0.24 -2.31
CA GLY A 116 7.06 -1.35 -1.50
C GLY A 116 5.99 -2.40 -1.18
N PHE A 117 4.79 -1.96 -0.80
CA PHE A 117 3.62 -2.82 -0.62
C PHE A 117 3.26 -3.60 -1.89
N GLU A 118 3.21 -2.93 -3.05
CA GLU A 118 2.87 -3.55 -4.33
C GLU A 118 3.88 -4.63 -4.71
N ILE A 119 5.18 -4.41 -4.46
CA ILE A 119 6.22 -5.43 -4.65
C ILE A 119 5.94 -6.66 -3.78
N ILE A 120 5.62 -6.47 -2.50
CA ILE A 120 5.27 -7.58 -1.59
C ILE A 120 4.07 -8.35 -2.13
N VAL A 121 2.98 -7.66 -2.45
CA VAL A 121 1.74 -8.29 -2.96
C VAL A 121 2.03 -9.09 -4.23
N LYS A 122 2.66 -8.47 -5.23
CA LYS A 122 2.97 -9.12 -6.51
C LYS A 122 3.87 -10.34 -6.35
N THR A 123 4.84 -10.26 -5.44
CA THR A 123 5.75 -11.36 -5.13
C THR A 123 4.98 -12.54 -4.52
N LEU A 124 4.23 -12.30 -3.45
CA LEU A 124 3.50 -13.35 -2.74
C LEU A 124 2.39 -13.96 -3.58
N MET A 125 1.74 -13.16 -4.42
CA MET A 125 0.64 -13.61 -5.26
C MET A 125 1.08 -14.07 -6.67
N MET A 126 2.38 -14.06 -6.99
CA MET A 126 2.96 -14.36 -8.31
C MET A 126 2.28 -13.63 -9.47
N HIS A 127 2.15 -12.31 -9.36
CA HIS A 127 1.46 -11.48 -10.33
C HIS A 127 2.37 -10.44 -10.97
N SER A 128 2.29 -10.28 -12.29
CA SER A 128 3.21 -9.43 -13.05
C SER A 128 2.67 -8.03 -13.39
N ASN A 129 1.35 -7.81 -13.43
CA ASN A 129 0.76 -6.62 -14.03
C ASN A 129 -0.25 -5.89 -13.13
N GLY A 130 0.21 -4.84 -12.45
CA GLY A 130 -0.65 -4.02 -11.58
C GLY A 130 -1.33 -4.84 -10.47
N CYS A 131 -2.22 -4.21 -9.71
CA CYS A 131 -3.08 -4.87 -8.73
C CYS A 131 -4.50 -4.33 -8.91
N ASP A 132 -5.39 -5.10 -9.53
CA ASP A 132 -6.82 -4.74 -9.58
C ASP A 132 -7.48 -4.88 -8.20
N HIS A 133 -8.71 -4.38 -8.04
CA HIS A 133 -9.34 -4.34 -6.71
C HIS A 133 -9.72 -5.73 -6.20
N GLY A 134 -10.17 -6.65 -7.06
CA GLY A 134 -10.50 -8.01 -6.65
C GLY A 134 -9.26 -8.77 -6.19
N PHE A 135 -8.13 -8.52 -6.84
CA PHE A 135 -6.83 -9.04 -6.45
C PHE A 135 -6.36 -8.49 -5.10
N LEU A 136 -6.51 -7.18 -4.87
CA LEU A 136 -6.19 -6.55 -3.59
C LEU A 136 -7.11 -7.07 -2.46
N ASP A 137 -8.40 -7.23 -2.72
CA ASP A 137 -9.37 -7.78 -1.76
C ASP A 137 -8.97 -9.19 -1.32
N ASN A 138 -8.60 -10.04 -2.29
CA ASN A 138 -8.14 -11.39 -2.00
C ASN A 138 -6.86 -11.39 -1.15
N PHE A 139 -5.88 -10.54 -1.48
CA PHE A 139 -4.64 -10.43 -0.71
C PHE A 139 -4.90 -9.99 0.74
N ILE A 140 -5.73 -8.96 0.94
CA ILE A 140 -6.07 -8.43 2.27
C ILE A 140 -6.77 -9.48 3.13
N ARG A 141 -7.64 -10.29 2.52
CA ARG A 141 -8.27 -11.44 3.19
C ARG A 141 -7.23 -12.49 3.59
N LEU A 142 -6.27 -12.83 2.73
CA LEU A 142 -5.19 -13.77 3.06
C LEU A 142 -4.28 -13.27 4.20
N CYS A 143 -4.24 -11.95 4.42
CA CYS A 143 -3.56 -11.33 5.56
C CYS A 143 -4.44 -11.22 6.83
N ASP A 144 -5.69 -11.71 6.80
CA ASP A 144 -6.70 -11.55 7.85
C ASP A 144 -6.96 -10.08 8.24
N GLN A 145 -6.88 -9.15 7.27
CA GLN A 145 -7.04 -7.72 7.50
C GLN A 145 -8.42 -7.18 7.04
N GLU A 146 -9.33 -8.03 6.58
CA GLU A 146 -10.60 -7.62 5.93
C GLU A 146 -11.58 -6.88 6.86
N ASN A 147 -11.52 -7.16 8.16
CA ASN A 147 -12.44 -6.59 9.16
C ASN A 147 -11.85 -5.36 9.86
N ASN A 148 -10.58 -5.03 9.57
CA ASN A 148 -9.95 -3.84 10.11
C ASN A 148 -10.53 -2.60 9.41
N SER A 149 -10.77 -1.57 10.22
CA SER A 149 -11.29 -0.30 9.74
C SER A 149 -10.50 0.81 10.37
N TYR A 150 -10.32 1.87 9.60
CA TYR A 150 -9.36 2.91 9.91
C TYR A 150 -10.00 4.29 9.85
N PRO A 151 -9.67 5.21 10.77
CA PRO A 151 -10.24 6.54 10.79
C PRO A 151 -9.70 7.39 9.63
N PHE A 152 -10.61 8.08 8.94
CA PHE A 152 -10.31 9.10 7.96
C PHE A 152 -11.02 10.38 8.33
N GLU A 153 -10.28 11.48 8.28
CA GLU A 153 -10.84 12.81 8.52
C GLU A 153 -11.81 13.21 7.41
N ARG A 154 -12.79 14.01 7.81
CA ARG A 154 -13.69 14.69 6.90
C ARG A 154 -12.91 15.51 5.86
N LEU A 155 -13.25 15.32 4.59
CA LEU A 155 -12.84 16.25 3.54
C LEU A 155 -13.48 17.61 3.78
N ASN A 156 -12.70 18.69 3.66
CA ASN A 156 -13.28 20.03 3.68
C ASN A 156 -14.01 20.31 2.35
N THR A 157 -15.19 19.72 2.17
CA THR A 157 -15.98 19.78 0.93
C THR A 157 -16.54 21.17 0.62
N SER A 158 -16.63 22.06 1.62
CA SER A 158 -17.17 23.43 1.49
C SER A 158 -16.40 24.34 0.52
N ARG A 159 -15.16 24.01 0.18
CA ARG A 159 -14.31 24.77 -0.76
C ARG A 159 -13.98 24.02 -2.05
N VAL A 160 -14.44 22.78 -2.20
CA VAL A 160 -13.74 21.85 -3.09
C VAL A 160 -14.66 21.28 -4.15
N ASN A 161 -14.34 21.61 -5.40
CA ASN A 161 -14.95 21.04 -6.60
C ASN A 161 -14.34 19.68 -6.94
N ILE A 162 -14.16 18.74 -5.99
CA ILE A 162 -13.55 17.43 -6.32
C ILE A 162 -14.41 16.70 -7.35
N LYS A 163 -15.75 16.82 -7.28
CA LYS A 163 -16.65 16.29 -8.31
C LYS A 163 -16.31 16.84 -9.70
N LYS A 164 -16.19 18.17 -9.83
CA LYS A 164 -15.71 18.79 -11.07
C LYS A 164 -14.28 18.44 -11.42
N TRP A 165 -13.39 18.16 -10.46
CA TRP A 165 -12.02 17.73 -10.75
C TRP A 165 -12.00 16.32 -11.35
N ILE A 166 -12.77 15.39 -10.79
CA ILE A 166 -12.93 14.04 -11.35
C ILE A 166 -13.55 14.11 -12.75
N GLU A 167 -14.54 14.99 -12.95
CA GLU A 167 -15.22 15.20 -14.23
C GLU A 167 -14.32 15.91 -15.26
N ASN A 168 -13.55 16.93 -14.87
CA ASN A 168 -12.71 17.72 -15.78
C ASN A 168 -11.39 17.01 -16.17
N GLU A 169 -10.89 16.12 -15.32
CA GLU A 169 -9.66 15.36 -15.59
C GLU A 169 -9.94 14.03 -16.29
N GLU A 170 -11.13 13.85 -16.87
CA GLU A 170 -11.56 12.57 -17.46
C GLU A 170 -10.54 11.96 -18.44
N ASN A 171 -9.85 12.80 -19.21
CA ASN A 171 -8.80 12.40 -20.14
C ASN A 171 -7.48 12.05 -19.44
N LEU A 172 -7.13 12.76 -18.35
CA LEU A 172 -5.96 12.48 -17.55
C LEU A 172 -6.17 11.16 -16.80
N LEU A 173 -7.30 10.99 -16.10
CA LEU A 173 -7.67 9.73 -15.42
C LEU A 173 -7.74 8.53 -16.38
N HIS A 174 -8.13 8.76 -17.64
CA HIS A 174 -8.01 7.75 -18.71
C HIS A 174 -6.55 7.41 -19.02
N PHE A 175 -5.72 8.43 -19.25
CA PHE A 175 -4.29 8.29 -19.56
C PHE A 175 -3.49 7.62 -18.43
N LEU A 176 -3.84 7.88 -17.16
CA LEU A 176 -3.13 7.36 -15.99
C LEU A 176 -3.47 5.92 -15.61
N LYS A 177 -4.26 5.22 -16.44
CA LYS A 177 -4.83 3.90 -16.14
C LYS A 177 -5.61 3.84 -14.81
N ILE A 178 -6.00 4.99 -14.27
CA ILE A 178 -7.03 5.11 -13.23
C ILE A 178 -8.39 4.62 -13.82
N LYS A 179 -8.52 4.67 -15.16
CA LYS A 179 -9.48 3.88 -15.95
C LYS A 179 -8.87 2.53 -16.39
N HIS A 180 -8.66 1.59 -15.47
CA HIS A 180 -8.43 0.20 -15.89
C HIS A 180 -9.76 -0.40 -16.38
N GLN A 181 -9.75 -0.95 -17.60
CA GLN A 181 -10.93 -1.52 -18.25
C GLN A 181 -11.21 -2.92 -17.70
N ILE A 182 -12.26 -3.06 -16.88
CA ILE A 182 -12.95 -4.34 -16.71
C ILE A 182 -14.26 -4.23 -17.49
N LYS A 183 -14.43 -5.11 -18.48
CA LYS A 183 -15.66 -5.22 -19.27
C LYS A 183 -16.56 -6.23 -18.55
N GLU A 184 -17.45 -5.74 -17.71
CA GLU A 184 -18.53 -6.55 -17.11
C GLU A 184 -19.83 -6.21 -17.83
N ASN A 185 -20.51 -7.20 -18.42
CA ASN A 185 -21.78 -7.01 -19.13
C ASN A 185 -21.76 -5.97 -20.27
N GLY A 186 -20.59 -5.70 -20.86
CA GLY A 186 -20.44 -4.71 -21.93
C GLY A 186 -20.25 -3.27 -21.44
N GLU A 187 -20.27 -3.03 -20.13
CA GLU A 187 -20.00 -1.72 -19.52
C GLU A 187 -18.60 -1.68 -18.90
N TYR A 188 -17.91 -0.55 -19.08
CA TYR A 188 -16.60 -0.31 -18.47
C TYR A 188 -16.78 0.08 -16.99
N LYS A 189 -16.26 -0.71 -16.06
CA LYS A 189 -16.27 -0.36 -14.63
C LYS A 189 -14.93 0.23 -14.19
N TYR A 190 -14.98 1.46 -13.70
CA TYR A 190 -13.87 2.23 -13.12
C TYR A 190 -13.64 1.85 -11.66
N ASP A 191 -12.41 1.75 -11.19
CA ASP A 191 -12.15 1.26 -9.82
C ASP A 191 -11.51 2.34 -8.94
N ASP A 192 -10.36 2.89 -9.34
CA ASP A 192 -9.63 3.89 -8.55
C ASP A 192 -10.42 5.22 -8.42
N ALA A 193 -11.07 5.69 -9.50
CA ALA A 193 -11.94 6.87 -9.46
C ALA A 193 -13.20 6.64 -8.60
N LYS A 194 -13.72 5.40 -8.56
CA LYS A 194 -14.83 5.05 -7.67
C LYS A 194 -14.40 5.04 -6.21
N SER A 195 -13.19 4.59 -5.89
CA SER A 195 -12.67 4.67 -4.52
C SER A 195 -12.54 6.11 -4.04
N ILE A 196 -11.99 7.01 -4.88
CA ILE A 196 -11.94 8.44 -4.57
C ILE A 196 -13.35 9.00 -4.41
N LYS A 197 -14.26 8.73 -5.37
CA LYS A 197 -15.65 9.20 -5.32
C LYS A 197 -16.39 8.71 -4.08
N LYS A 198 -16.31 7.41 -3.76
CA LYS A 198 -16.94 6.80 -2.60
C LYS A 198 -16.43 7.42 -1.29
N TRP A 199 -15.12 7.63 -1.20
CA TRP A 199 -14.54 8.32 -0.06
C TRP A 199 -15.09 9.74 0.08
N ILE A 200 -15.22 10.49 -1.02
CA ILE A 200 -15.79 11.83 -1.02
C ILE A 200 -17.26 11.83 -0.64
N ASP A 201 -18.07 10.97 -1.26
CA ASP A 201 -19.51 10.92 -0.99
C ASP A 201 -19.78 10.52 0.48
N ASN A 202 -18.87 9.78 1.12
CA ASN A 202 -18.96 9.44 2.54
C ASN A 202 -18.37 10.51 3.48
N SER A 203 -17.69 11.53 2.96
CA SER A 203 -16.97 12.54 3.76
C SER A 203 -17.85 13.65 4.36
N GLU A 204 -19.12 13.35 4.64
CA GLU A 204 -20.05 14.28 5.30
C GLU A 204 -19.91 14.28 6.84
N GLU A 205 -19.45 13.15 7.40
CA GLU A 205 -19.22 12.96 8.83
C GLU A 205 -17.82 13.42 9.26
N GLU A 206 -17.65 13.76 10.54
CA GLU A 206 -16.39 14.29 11.10
C GLU A 206 -15.23 13.28 11.01
N THR A 207 -15.53 11.99 11.21
CA THR A 207 -14.60 10.87 11.05
C THR A 207 -15.31 9.70 10.38
N VAL A 208 -14.77 9.23 9.24
CA VAL A 208 -15.30 8.09 8.50
C VAL A 208 -14.37 6.90 8.70
N TYR A 209 -14.92 5.74 9.07
CA TYR A 209 -14.14 4.50 9.15
C TYR A 209 -14.21 3.76 7.82
N ILE A 210 -13.05 3.61 7.17
CA ILE A 210 -12.93 2.93 5.88
C ILE A 210 -12.28 1.56 6.10
N LYS A 211 -12.83 0.52 5.48
CA LYS A 211 -12.30 -0.86 5.58
C LYS A 211 -10.93 -0.96 4.92
N SER A 212 -10.06 -1.85 5.40
CA SER A 212 -8.70 -2.06 4.86
C SER A 212 -8.64 -2.15 3.34
N ALA A 213 -9.55 -2.93 2.74
CA ALA A 213 -9.68 -3.05 1.29
C ALA A 213 -9.86 -1.72 0.59
N GLU A 214 -10.78 -0.90 1.09
CA GLU A 214 -11.09 0.41 0.55
C GLU A 214 -9.96 1.41 0.79
N SER A 215 -9.27 1.32 1.94
CA SER A 215 -8.09 2.12 2.25
C SER A 215 -6.94 1.84 1.27
N VAL A 216 -6.63 0.57 0.97
CA VAL A 216 -5.58 0.21 0.00
C VAL A 216 -5.93 0.70 -1.40
N LYS A 217 -7.21 0.62 -1.79
CA LYS A 217 -7.71 1.12 -3.08
C LYS A 217 -7.61 2.65 -3.17
N LEU A 218 -7.95 3.36 -2.10
CA LEU A 218 -7.76 4.81 -2.01
C LEU A 218 -6.28 5.19 -2.09
N ALA A 219 -5.41 4.48 -1.36
CA ALA A 219 -3.97 4.69 -1.42
C ALA A 219 -3.41 4.52 -2.83
N LYS A 220 -3.82 3.45 -3.53
CA LYS A 220 -3.47 3.22 -4.94
C LYS A 220 -3.88 4.40 -5.82
N ALA A 221 -5.12 4.87 -5.67
CA ALA A 221 -5.65 5.97 -6.45
C ALA A 221 -4.87 7.28 -6.21
N LEU A 222 -4.62 7.65 -4.94
CA LEU A 222 -3.84 8.83 -4.59
C LEU A 222 -2.37 8.73 -5.03
N ARG A 223 -1.77 7.54 -4.94
CA ARG A 223 -0.43 7.25 -5.45
C ARG A 223 -0.38 7.48 -6.97
N ASN A 224 -1.35 6.97 -7.72
CA ASN A 224 -1.40 7.15 -9.17
C ASN A 224 -1.57 8.62 -9.54
N CYS A 225 -2.49 9.34 -8.89
CA CYS A 225 -2.66 10.77 -9.10
C CYS A 225 -1.38 11.57 -8.77
N THR A 226 -0.63 11.17 -7.73
CA THR A 226 0.65 11.80 -7.37
C THR A 226 1.74 11.53 -8.40
N ALA A 227 1.98 10.24 -8.71
CA ALA A 227 3.08 9.81 -9.59
C ALA A 227 2.97 10.40 -11.00
N HIS A 228 1.76 10.76 -11.40
CA HIS A 228 1.46 11.32 -12.70
C HIS A 228 1.10 12.82 -12.69
N GLY A 229 1.21 13.48 -11.53
CA GLY A 229 1.07 14.94 -11.41
C GLY A 229 -0.36 15.48 -11.40
N SER A 230 -1.40 14.65 -11.36
CA SER A 230 -2.81 15.09 -11.27
C SER A 230 -3.16 15.65 -9.89
N LEU A 231 -2.58 15.08 -8.83
CA LEU A 231 -2.70 15.56 -7.46
C LEU A 231 -1.51 16.45 -7.13
N SER A 232 -1.73 17.77 -7.15
CA SER A 232 -0.71 18.74 -6.75
C SER A 232 -0.69 18.94 -5.23
N ALA A 233 0.44 19.38 -4.71
CA ALA A 233 0.56 19.74 -3.29
C ALA A 233 -0.42 20.84 -2.84
N ASN A 234 -0.75 21.79 -3.72
CA ASN A 234 -1.78 22.79 -3.43
C ASN A 234 -3.13 22.11 -3.18
N LYS A 235 -3.52 21.14 -4.02
CA LYS A 235 -4.78 20.40 -3.83
C LYS A 235 -4.78 19.60 -2.53
N VAL A 236 -3.67 18.95 -2.20
CA VAL A 236 -3.53 18.23 -0.92
C VAL A 236 -3.89 19.13 0.26
N LYS A 237 -3.34 20.35 0.28
CA LYS A 237 -3.62 21.35 1.31
C LYS A 237 -5.02 21.94 1.26
N GLU A 238 -5.49 22.28 0.06
CA GLU A 238 -6.84 22.81 -0.14
C GLU A 238 -7.90 21.82 0.37
N TRP A 239 -7.65 20.53 0.15
CA TRP A 239 -8.55 19.45 0.54
C TRP A 239 -8.33 19.01 2.00
N LYS A 240 -7.22 19.44 2.63
CA LYS A 240 -6.79 19.06 3.97
C LYS A 240 -6.63 17.55 4.15
N ILE A 241 -5.95 16.89 3.21
CA ILE A 241 -5.83 15.43 3.18
C ILE A 241 -4.45 14.92 3.64
N GLU A 242 -3.64 15.78 4.25
CA GLU A 242 -2.31 15.43 4.76
C GLU A 242 -2.36 14.26 5.75
N ASN A 243 -3.28 14.32 6.72
CA ASN A 243 -3.46 13.26 7.71
C ASN A 243 -3.95 11.97 7.06
N THR A 244 -4.88 12.06 6.10
CA THR A 244 -5.31 10.90 5.30
C THR A 244 -4.12 10.23 4.60
N ILE A 245 -3.24 11.00 3.95
CA ILE A 245 -2.05 10.47 3.28
C ILE A 245 -1.11 9.80 4.31
N ASN A 246 -0.95 10.39 5.48
CA ASN A 246 -0.17 9.82 6.58
C ASN A 246 -0.74 8.47 7.06
N TYR A 247 -2.04 8.42 7.35
CA TYR A 247 -2.72 7.20 7.77
C TYR A 247 -2.63 6.09 6.72
N LEU A 248 -2.87 6.39 5.45
CA LEU A 248 -2.73 5.42 4.36
C LEU A 248 -1.31 4.85 4.26
N THR A 249 -0.29 5.68 4.51
CA THR A 249 1.10 5.25 4.55
C THR A 249 1.29 4.21 5.67
N GLN A 250 0.83 4.50 6.88
CA GLN A 250 0.94 3.58 8.01
C GLN A 250 0.16 2.26 7.76
N TYR A 251 -1.06 2.33 7.23
CA TYR A 251 -1.89 1.13 7.01
C TYR A 251 -1.33 0.21 5.94
N LEU A 252 -0.75 0.76 4.86
CA LEU A 252 -0.06 -0.06 3.87
C LEU A 252 1.11 -0.82 4.50
N ALA A 253 1.86 -0.18 5.40
CA ALA A 253 2.94 -0.83 6.13
C ALA A 253 2.40 -1.93 7.05
N GLU A 254 1.35 -1.68 7.82
CA GLU A 254 0.72 -2.68 8.70
C GLU A 254 0.24 -3.92 7.94
N ILE A 255 -0.41 -3.73 6.78
CA ILE A 255 -0.84 -4.85 5.93
C ILE A 255 0.38 -5.59 5.38
N GLY A 256 1.44 -4.86 4.99
CA GLY A 256 2.73 -5.45 4.60
C GLY A 256 3.34 -6.31 5.72
N ILE A 257 3.35 -5.81 6.96
CA ILE A 257 3.81 -6.55 8.15
C ILE A 257 2.95 -7.80 8.36
N ALA A 258 1.61 -7.68 8.28
CA ALA A 258 0.70 -8.80 8.41
C ALA A 258 0.98 -9.89 7.35
N ALA A 259 1.29 -9.48 6.11
CA ALA A 259 1.67 -10.41 5.05
C ALA A 259 2.99 -11.13 5.34
N LEU A 260 4.03 -10.39 5.78
CA LEU A 260 5.32 -10.98 6.14
C LEU A 260 5.19 -11.93 7.34
N ARG A 261 4.32 -11.64 8.31
CA ARG A 261 4.03 -12.52 9.45
C ARG A 261 3.45 -13.87 9.04
N LYS A 262 2.72 -13.96 7.92
CA LYS A 262 2.22 -15.24 7.39
C LYS A 262 3.33 -16.18 6.91
N LEU A 263 4.58 -15.69 6.82
CA LEU A 263 5.73 -16.45 6.36
C LEU A 263 6.65 -16.94 7.49
N ILE A 264 6.34 -16.58 8.74
CA ILE A 264 7.05 -17.01 9.96
C ILE A 264 6.25 -18.10 10.65
#